data_AF-G0V6K1-F1
#
_entry.id   AF-G0V6K1-F1
#
_cell.length_a   1.000
_cell.length_b   1.000
_cell.length_c   1.000
_cell.angle_alpha   90.00
_cell.angle_beta   90.00
_cell.angle_gamma   90.00
#
_symmetry.space_group_name_H-M   'P 1'
#
loop_
_entity.id
_entity.type
_entity.pdbx_description
1 polymer ?
#
loop_
_entity_poly.entity_id
_entity_poly.type
_entity_poly.pdbx_seq_one_letter_code
_entity_poly.pdbx_strand_id
1 'polypeptide(L)'
;MELDKCLERLYKGELLPEVTIRALCFKLREMLVKESNVIHISTPVTVVGDMHGQFHDMLEIFQIGGPLPDTNYLFLGDYVDRGLYSVETIMLLIVLKLRYPSRIHLLRGNHESRQITQSYGFYTECLNKYGGGSKVWNYLTDLFDYLVLCCIIDDEIFCVHGGLSPNVQTIDQIKIIDRFREIPHDGAMADLVWSDPEENNLTQALENRDTFFTDSSQHFQVSPRGAGYTFGRSVVEKFLYSNDMARIYRAHQLCNEGYQIYFDGLVTTVWSAPNYCYRCGNKASILELYSKDNFYFNVFTEAPENKELNNNVTSNSVTNKVISEYFEDEQVEGSSIESDVFSDAYQAKYASTRKVEYFL
;
A
#
# COMPACT_ATOMS: atom_id res chain seq x y z
N MET A 1 14.21 -22.83 -12.14
CA MET A 1 14.14 -21.36 -12.12
C MET A 1 15.20 -20.89 -11.16
N GLU A 2 16.22 -20.18 -11.63
CA GLU A 2 17.36 -19.76 -10.80
C GLU A 2 17.03 -18.45 -10.08
N LEU A 3 16.34 -18.57 -8.94
CA LEU A 3 15.87 -17.42 -8.16
C LEU A 3 17.01 -16.49 -7.74
N ASP A 4 18.15 -17.05 -7.31
CA ASP A 4 19.29 -16.24 -6.85
C ASP A 4 19.89 -15.37 -7.96
N LYS A 5 19.91 -15.85 -9.21
CA LYS A 5 20.32 -15.02 -10.36
C LYS A 5 19.30 -13.93 -10.70
N CYS A 6 18.01 -14.20 -10.48
CA CYS A 6 16.97 -13.18 -10.63
C CYS A 6 17.15 -12.09 -9.57
N LEU A 7 17.42 -12.47 -8.31
CA LEU A 7 17.71 -11.52 -7.24
C LEU A 7 18.94 -10.67 -7.53
N GLU A 8 20.05 -11.27 -7.98
CA GLU A 8 21.27 -10.53 -8.29
C GLU A 8 21.03 -9.40 -9.31
N ARG A 9 20.18 -9.67 -10.32
CA ARG A 9 19.81 -8.68 -11.33
C ARG A 9 18.85 -7.63 -10.77
N LEU A 10 17.83 -8.07 -10.03
CA LEU A 10 16.82 -7.17 -9.46
C LEU A 10 17.43 -6.22 -8.43
N TYR A 11 18.36 -6.66 -7.58
CA TYR A 11 19.06 -5.78 -6.65
C TYR A 11 19.89 -4.68 -7.34
N LYS A 12 20.25 -4.86 -8.61
CA LYS A 12 20.91 -3.84 -9.45
C LYS A 12 19.91 -2.95 -10.22
N GLY A 13 18.60 -3.14 -10.00
CA GLY A 13 17.54 -2.46 -10.75
C GLY A 13 17.37 -2.97 -12.19
N GLU A 14 17.91 -4.15 -12.53
CA GLU A 14 17.80 -4.67 -13.89
C GLU A 14 16.46 -5.39 -14.14
N LEU A 15 15.85 -5.10 -15.28
CA LEU A 15 14.62 -5.74 -15.72
C LEU A 15 14.82 -7.22 -16.07
N LEU A 16 13.86 -8.05 -15.65
CA LEU A 16 13.80 -9.46 -16.02
C LEU A 16 13.10 -9.65 -17.37
N PRO A 17 13.50 -10.63 -18.19
CA PRO A 17 12.80 -10.91 -19.45
C PRO A 17 11.34 -11.30 -19.23
N GLU A 18 10.44 -10.89 -20.14
CA GLU A 18 8.98 -11.18 -20.08
C GLU A 18 8.68 -12.66 -19.76
N VAL A 19 9.38 -13.58 -20.42
CA VAL A 19 9.19 -15.03 -20.22
C VAL A 19 9.52 -15.46 -18.77
N THR A 20 10.51 -14.82 -18.16
CA THR A 20 10.90 -15.07 -16.77
C THR A 20 9.84 -14.52 -15.82
N ILE A 21 9.34 -13.30 -16.07
CA ILE A 21 8.25 -12.69 -15.28
C ILE A 21 7.00 -13.58 -15.31
N ARG A 22 6.60 -14.05 -16.51
CA ARG A 22 5.46 -14.97 -16.66
C ARG A 22 5.63 -16.24 -15.80
N ALA A 23 6.82 -16.83 -15.82
CA ALA A 23 7.12 -18.04 -15.05
C ALA A 23 7.11 -17.79 -13.53
N LEU A 24 7.66 -16.65 -13.09
CA LEU A 24 7.67 -16.23 -11.68
C LEU A 24 6.25 -15.97 -11.17
N CYS A 25 5.43 -15.22 -11.92
CA CYS A 25 4.03 -14.96 -11.56
C CYS A 25 3.24 -16.27 -11.47
N PHE A 26 3.41 -17.18 -12.44
CA PHE A 26 2.77 -18.49 -12.39
C PHE A 26 3.16 -19.28 -11.13
N LYS A 27 4.45 -19.32 -10.80
CA LYS A 27 4.96 -20.04 -9.63
C LYS A 27 4.47 -19.44 -8.32
N LEU A 28 4.37 -18.11 -8.23
CA LEU A 28 3.86 -17.47 -7.02
C LEU A 28 2.35 -17.69 -6.87
N ARG A 29 1.58 -17.68 -7.96
CA ARG A 29 0.15 -18.06 -7.93
C ARG A 29 -0.06 -19.47 -7.39
N GLU A 30 0.75 -20.45 -7.80
CA GLU A 30 0.69 -21.83 -7.27
C GLU A 30 0.95 -21.92 -5.76
N MET A 31 1.72 -20.97 -5.21
CA MET A 31 1.97 -20.86 -3.77
C MET A 31 0.80 -20.17 -3.08
N LEU A 32 0.41 -18.99 -3.54
CA LEU A 32 -0.60 -18.14 -2.92
C LEU A 32 -2.00 -18.76 -2.94
N VAL A 33 -2.35 -19.58 -3.94
CA VAL A 33 -3.65 -20.27 -3.99
C VAL A 33 -3.88 -21.20 -2.78
N LYS A 34 -2.80 -21.62 -2.11
CA LYS A 34 -2.85 -22.47 -0.91
C LYS A 34 -2.88 -21.66 0.39
N GLU A 35 -2.58 -20.36 0.33
CA GLU A 35 -2.63 -19.47 1.49
C GLU A 35 -4.07 -19.02 1.75
N SER A 36 -4.45 -18.97 3.03
CA SER A 36 -5.73 -18.41 3.47
C SER A 36 -5.78 -16.90 3.23
N ASN A 37 -6.97 -16.29 3.16
CA ASN A 37 -7.10 -14.83 3.10
C ASN A 37 -6.49 -14.14 4.33
N VAL A 38 -6.45 -14.85 5.45
CA VAL A 38 -5.84 -14.42 6.71
C VAL A 38 -4.70 -15.38 7.03
N ILE A 39 -3.47 -14.88 6.96
CA ILE A 39 -2.26 -15.63 7.35
C ILE A 39 -1.90 -15.35 8.80
N HIS A 40 -1.18 -16.28 9.44
CA HIS A 40 -0.67 -16.11 10.80
C HIS A 40 0.85 -16.15 10.77
N ILE A 41 1.49 -15.20 11.44
CA ILE A 41 2.95 -15.11 11.56
C ILE A 41 3.35 -14.80 13.01
N SER A 42 4.63 -14.96 13.32
CA SER A 42 5.16 -14.68 14.66
C SER A 42 6.23 -13.60 14.64
N THR A 43 6.36 -12.88 15.74
CA THR A 43 7.50 -11.99 15.98
C THR A 43 8.82 -12.76 16.13
N PRO A 44 9.99 -12.13 15.89
CA PRO A 44 10.16 -10.76 15.41
C PRO A 44 9.77 -10.59 13.94
N VAL A 45 9.17 -9.45 13.59
CA VAL A 45 8.80 -9.11 12.21
C VAL A 45 8.88 -7.60 11.98
N THR A 46 9.33 -7.23 10.79
CA THR A 46 9.35 -5.85 10.31
C THR A 46 8.14 -5.61 9.42
N VAL A 47 7.24 -4.72 9.84
CA VAL A 47 6.05 -4.33 9.09
C VAL A 47 6.38 -3.11 8.23
N VAL A 48 6.05 -3.21 6.94
CA VAL A 48 6.31 -2.22 5.90
C VAL A 48 4.98 -1.78 5.29
N GLY A 49 4.73 -0.48 5.25
CA GLY A 49 3.57 0.12 4.60
C GLY A 49 3.74 0.28 3.10
N ASP A 50 3.13 1.32 2.56
CA ASP A 50 3.09 1.62 1.12
C ASP A 50 4.49 1.87 0.54
N MET A 51 4.69 1.37 -0.69
CA MET A 51 5.96 1.49 -1.41
C MET A 51 5.84 2.30 -2.71
N HIS A 52 4.70 2.21 -3.40
CA HIS A 52 4.38 2.99 -4.62
C HIS A 52 5.53 3.11 -5.63
N GLY A 53 6.12 1.97 -6.01
CA GLY A 53 7.19 1.93 -7.00
C GLY A 53 8.46 2.70 -6.66
N GLN A 54 8.70 3.02 -5.37
CA GLN A 54 9.92 3.65 -4.90
C GLN A 54 11.00 2.60 -4.59
N PHE A 55 11.51 1.97 -5.66
CA PHE A 55 12.44 0.84 -5.59
C PHE A 55 13.70 1.11 -4.76
N HIS A 56 14.34 2.26 -4.92
CA HIS A 56 15.57 2.59 -4.17
C HIS A 56 15.31 2.71 -2.67
N ASP A 57 14.17 3.28 -2.26
CA ASP A 57 13.80 3.33 -0.85
C ASP A 57 13.51 1.94 -0.29
N MET A 58 12.98 1.01 -1.11
CA MET A 58 12.84 -0.39 -0.71
C MET A 58 14.19 -1.05 -0.42
N LEU A 59 15.23 -0.73 -1.19
CA LEU A 59 16.58 -1.24 -0.92
C LEU A 59 17.12 -0.70 0.41
N GLU A 60 16.87 0.57 0.71
CA GLU A 60 17.18 1.16 2.02
C GLU A 60 16.41 0.47 3.16
N ILE A 61 15.14 0.13 2.97
CA ILE A 61 14.35 -0.62 3.96
C ILE A 61 15.01 -1.96 4.33
N PHE A 62 15.61 -2.67 3.36
CA PHE A 62 16.32 -3.92 3.64
C PHE A 62 17.67 -3.69 4.35
N GLN A 63 18.29 -2.52 4.18
CA GLN A 63 19.48 -2.15 4.95
C GLN A 63 19.13 -1.76 6.39
N ILE A 64 18.01 -1.05 6.58
CA ILE A 64 17.53 -0.55 7.87
C ILE A 64 16.95 -1.68 8.72
N GLY A 65 15.99 -2.43 8.18
CA GLY A 65 15.30 -3.51 8.90
C GLY A 65 16.10 -4.83 8.99
N GLY A 66 17.18 -4.94 8.20
CA GLY A 66 18.08 -6.08 8.21
C GLY A 66 17.90 -7.04 7.01
N PRO A 67 18.97 -7.76 6.65
CA PRO A 67 18.99 -8.56 5.44
C PRO A 67 18.14 -9.83 5.54
N LEU A 68 17.60 -10.26 4.40
CA LEU A 68 17.07 -11.62 4.25
C LEU A 68 18.22 -12.63 4.12
N PRO A 69 18.10 -13.85 4.70
CA PRO A 69 16.91 -14.43 5.31
C PRO A 69 16.80 -14.25 6.84
N ASP A 70 17.60 -13.37 7.44
CA ASP A 70 17.71 -13.24 8.90
C ASP A 70 16.56 -12.42 9.52
N THR A 71 15.94 -11.55 8.73
CA THR A 71 14.76 -10.74 9.12
C THR A 71 13.46 -11.28 8.50
N ASN A 72 12.36 -11.26 9.26
CA ASN A 72 11.01 -11.49 8.73
C ASN A 72 10.36 -10.16 8.34
N TYR A 73 9.64 -10.13 7.22
CA TYR A 73 8.97 -8.94 6.69
C TYR A 73 7.50 -9.21 6.39
N LEU A 74 6.64 -8.28 6.79
CA LEU A 74 5.24 -8.17 6.38
C LEU A 74 5.05 -6.86 5.62
N PHE A 75 4.74 -6.95 4.33
CA PHE A 75 4.37 -5.79 3.54
C PHE A 75 2.85 -5.67 3.43
N LEU A 76 2.32 -4.48 3.71
CA LEU A 76 0.88 -4.25 3.87
C LEU A 76 0.13 -3.98 2.56
N GLY A 77 0.81 -3.71 1.44
CA GLY A 77 0.20 -3.48 0.14
C GLY A 77 0.83 -2.31 -0.60
N ASP A 78 0.21 -1.89 -1.70
CA ASP A 78 0.54 -0.72 -2.50
C ASP A 78 2.01 -0.68 -2.93
N TYR A 79 2.37 -1.71 -3.72
CA TYR A 79 3.71 -1.92 -4.26
C TYR A 79 3.97 -1.09 -5.51
N VAL A 80 2.91 -0.75 -6.24
CA VAL A 80 2.96 -0.19 -7.60
C VAL A 80 2.30 1.18 -7.68
N ASP A 81 2.37 1.76 -8.88
CA ASP A 81 1.89 3.09 -9.23
C ASP A 81 2.67 4.25 -8.59
N ARG A 82 2.46 5.45 -9.13
CA ARG A 82 2.96 6.75 -8.63
C ARG A 82 4.48 6.94 -8.74
N GLY A 83 5.27 5.96 -8.30
CA GLY A 83 6.71 5.87 -8.55
C GLY A 83 7.06 5.39 -9.95
N LEU A 84 8.35 5.52 -10.29
CA LEU A 84 8.89 5.18 -11.62
C LEU A 84 9.38 3.72 -11.74
N TYR A 85 9.45 3.00 -10.61
CA TYR A 85 10.08 1.69 -10.51
C TYR A 85 9.16 0.62 -9.91
N SER A 86 7.87 0.65 -10.27
CA SER A 86 6.88 -0.32 -9.79
C SER A 86 7.20 -1.74 -10.24
N VAL A 87 7.65 -1.92 -11.49
CA VAL A 87 8.03 -3.24 -12.03
C VAL A 87 9.18 -3.84 -11.23
N GLU A 88 10.24 -3.08 -10.96
CA GLU A 88 11.40 -3.52 -10.18
C GLU A 88 10.97 -3.85 -8.74
N THR A 89 10.13 -2.99 -8.16
CA THR A 89 9.61 -3.15 -6.79
C THR A 89 8.85 -4.47 -6.64
N ILE A 90 7.80 -4.67 -7.45
CA ILE A 90 6.99 -5.88 -7.35
C ILE A 90 7.77 -7.14 -7.74
N MET A 91 8.65 -7.06 -8.74
CA MET A 91 9.44 -8.22 -9.15
C MET A 91 10.44 -8.66 -8.09
N LEU A 92 11.07 -7.72 -7.36
CA LEU A 92 11.93 -8.08 -6.23
C LEU A 92 11.13 -8.79 -5.14
N LEU A 93 9.96 -8.25 -4.75
CA LEU A 93 9.09 -8.86 -3.74
C LEU A 93 8.61 -10.27 -4.16
N ILE A 94 8.23 -10.47 -5.42
CA ILE A 94 7.84 -11.79 -5.96
C ILE A 94 8.98 -12.81 -5.81
N VAL A 95 10.18 -12.45 -6.25
CA VAL A 95 11.33 -13.37 -6.21
C VAL A 95 11.75 -13.64 -4.76
N LEU A 96 11.73 -12.63 -3.89
CA LEU A 96 12.01 -12.78 -2.46
C LEU A 96 10.97 -13.67 -1.76
N LYS A 97 9.66 -13.50 -2.03
CA LYS A 97 8.61 -14.40 -1.52
C LYS A 97 8.80 -15.83 -1.99
N LEU A 98 9.12 -16.04 -3.26
CA LEU A 98 9.41 -17.38 -3.78
C LEU A 98 10.65 -18.02 -3.15
N ARG A 99 11.67 -17.21 -2.86
CA ARG A 99 12.95 -17.66 -2.31
C ARG A 99 12.91 -17.91 -0.80
N TYR A 100 12.15 -17.09 -0.08
CA TYR A 100 12.03 -17.09 1.37
C TYR A 100 10.55 -17.03 1.81
N PRO A 101 9.75 -18.07 1.48
CA PRO A 101 8.29 -18.04 1.64
C PRO A 101 7.80 -17.86 3.08
N SER A 102 8.62 -18.23 4.07
CA SER A 102 8.36 -18.08 5.50
C SER A 102 8.96 -16.81 6.11
N ARG A 103 9.61 -15.96 5.29
CA ARG A 103 10.23 -14.70 5.74
C ARG A 103 9.57 -13.48 5.12
N ILE A 104 8.97 -13.62 3.94
CA ILE A 104 8.32 -12.51 3.22
C ILE A 104 6.82 -12.80 3.15
N HIS A 105 6.02 -11.85 3.61
CA HIS A 105 4.57 -11.90 3.60
C HIS A 105 4.04 -10.66 2.89
N LEU A 106 3.13 -10.84 1.93
CA LEU A 106 2.65 -9.79 1.03
C LEU A 106 1.13 -9.72 1.11
N LEU A 107 0.59 -8.62 1.65
CA LEU A 107 -0.84 -8.34 1.62
C LEU A 107 -1.22 -7.62 0.32
N ARG A 108 -2.52 -7.62 -0.01
CA ARG A 108 -3.05 -6.89 -1.15
C ARG A 108 -3.42 -5.46 -0.73
N GLY A 109 -2.85 -4.46 -1.40
CA GLY A 109 -3.30 -3.08 -1.32
C GLY A 109 -4.37 -2.75 -2.35
N ASN A 110 -4.88 -1.52 -2.33
CA ASN A 110 -5.87 -1.06 -3.30
C ASN A 110 -5.25 -0.81 -4.69
N HIS A 111 -3.95 -0.52 -4.76
CA HIS A 111 -3.21 -0.38 -6.02
C HIS A 111 -2.92 -1.70 -6.72
N GLU A 112 -3.03 -2.84 -6.03
CA GLU A 112 -2.94 -4.16 -6.66
C GLU A 112 -4.27 -4.55 -7.37
N SER A 113 -4.74 -3.66 -8.26
CA SER A 113 -5.99 -3.76 -9.03
C SER A 113 -5.79 -3.24 -10.46
N ARG A 114 -6.52 -3.80 -11.41
CA ARG A 114 -6.44 -3.42 -12.84
C ARG A 114 -6.92 -1.99 -13.06
N GLN A 115 -7.99 -1.58 -12.39
CA GLN A 115 -8.57 -0.24 -12.57
C GLN A 115 -7.62 0.87 -12.10
N ILE A 116 -6.98 0.69 -10.94
CA ILE A 116 -6.07 1.67 -10.36
C ILE A 116 -4.77 1.71 -11.17
N THR A 117 -4.19 0.56 -11.49
CA THR A 117 -2.92 0.52 -12.27
C THR A 117 -3.00 1.08 -13.69
N GLN A 118 -4.20 1.08 -14.29
CA GLN A 118 -4.44 1.77 -15.56
C GLN A 118 -4.43 3.29 -15.44
N SER A 119 -4.79 3.81 -14.26
CA SER A 119 -4.98 5.24 -14.03
C SER A 119 -3.74 5.91 -13.44
N TYR A 120 -2.92 5.18 -12.69
CA TYR A 120 -1.89 5.76 -11.81
C TYR A 120 -0.44 5.43 -12.18
N GLY A 121 -0.23 4.91 -13.39
CA GLY A 121 1.08 4.87 -14.05
C GLY A 121 1.64 3.47 -14.29
N PHE A 122 1.27 2.45 -13.50
CA PHE A 122 1.89 1.13 -13.64
C PHE A 122 1.64 0.46 -14.99
N TYR A 123 0.46 0.63 -15.57
CA TYR A 123 0.16 0.15 -16.93
C TYR A 123 1.13 0.76 -17.95
N THR A 124 1.25 2.09 -17.93
CA THR A 124 2.15 2.84 -18.83
C THR A 124 3.61 2.47 -18.59
N GLU A 125 4.03 2.30 -17.34
CA GLU A 125 5.36 1.83 -16.98
C GLU A 125 5.68 0.47 -17.63
N CYS A 126 4.75 -0.49 -17.53
CA CYS A 126 4.91 -1.81 -18.14
C CYS A 126 5.04 -1.72 -19.68
N LEU A 127 4.21 -0.91 -20.33
CA LEU A 127 4.30 -0.70 -21.78
C LEU A 127 5.66 -0.12 -22.16
N ASN A 128 6.12 0.92 -21.46
CA ASN A 128 7.37 1.60 -21.77
C ASN A 128 8.59 0.69 -21.57
N LYS A 129 8.63 -0.07 -20.47
CA LYS A 129 9.75 -0.95 -20.14
C LYS A 129 9.80 -2.22 -20.99
N TYR A 130 8.68 -2.66 -21.57
CA TYR A 130 8.58 -3.90 -22.35
C TYR A 130 8.11 -3.70 -23.80
N GLY A 131 8.39 -2.53 -24.39
CA GLY A 131 8.27 -2.32 -25.83
C GLY A 131 6.84 -2.24 -26.36
N GLY A 132 5.92 -1.65 -25.59
CA GLY A 132 4.54 -1.37 -25.97
C GLY A 132 3.56 -2.53 -25.79
N GLY A 133 4.00 -3.67 -25.25
CA GLY A 133 3.13 -4.82 -24.99
C GLY A 133 2.53 -4.84 -23.58
N SER A 134 1.22 -5.06 -23.45
CA SER A 134 0.52 -5.12 -22.16
C SER A 134 0.70 -6.45 -21.40
N LYS A 135 1.48 -7.40 -21.93
CA LYS A 135 1.60 -8.75 -21.37
C LYS A 135 2.16 -8.78 -19.96
N VAL A 136 3.21 -7.99 -19.68
CA VAL A 136 3.81 -7.93 -18.34
C VAL A 136 2.80 -7.39 -17.33
N TRP A 137 2.07 -6.33 -17.68
CA TRP A 137 0.98 -5.80 -16.85
C TRP A 137 -0.11 -6.85 -16.60
N ASN A 138 -0.54 -7.59 -17.63
CA ASN A 138 -1.51 -8.68 -17.47
C ASN A 138 -0.99 -9.78 -16.52
N TYR A 139 0.27 -10.19 -16.64
CA TYR A 139 0.83 -11.23 -15.77
C TYR A 139 0.88 -10.80 -14.30
N LEU A 140 1.21 -9.53 -14.03
CA LEU A 140 1.31 -8.99 -12.68
C LEU A 140 -0.07 -8.73 -12.08
N THR A 141 -1.00 -8.16 -12.83
CA THR A 141 -2.38 -7.95 -12.35
C THR A 141 -3.17 -9.25 -12.16
N ASP A 142 -2.94 -10.27 -13.00
CA ASP A 142 -3.50 -11.62 -12.76
C ASP A 142 -2.92 -12.29 -11.50
N LEU A 143 -1.68 -11.95 -11.12
CA LEU A 143 -1.08 -12.41 -9.88
C LEU A 143 -1.66 -11.66 -8.67
N PHE A 144 -1.96 -10.37 -8.78
CA PHE A 144 -2.52 -9.55 -7.70
C PHE A 144 -3.82 -10.14 -7.12
N ASP A 145 -4.62 -10.80 -7.94
CA ASP A 145 -5.83 -11.52 -7.51
C ASP A 145 -5.57 -12.60 -6.45
N TYR A 146 -4.32 -13.07 -6.30
CA TYR A 146 -3.97 -14.15 -5.38
C TYR A 146 -3.39 -13.65 -4.06
N LEU A 147 -2.99 -12.38 -3.96
CA LEU A 147 -2.43 -11.79 -2.75
C LEU A 147 -3.40 -11.91 -1.57
N VAL A 148 -2.86 -12.20 -0.40
CA VAL A 148 -3.65 -12.39 0.83
C VAL A 148 -4.19 -11.04 1.33
N LEU A 149 -5.31 -11.05 2.06
CA LEU A 149 -5.99 -9.80 2.43
C LEU A 149 -5.53 -9.28 3.79
N CYS A 150 -5.28 -10.16 4.75
CA CYS A 150 -4.94 -9.79 6.12
C CYS A 150 -3.88 -10.73 6.71
N CYS A 151 -3.24 -10.27 7.78
CA CYS A 151 -2.31 -11.04 8.58
C CYS A 151 -2.65 -10.89 10.06
N ILE A 152 -2.38 -11.94 10.84
CA ILE A 152 -2.41 -11.91 12.29
C ILE A 152 -1.00 -12.19 12.81
N ILE A 153 -0.49 -11.30 13.67
CA ILE A 153 0.82 -11.45 14.30
C ILE A 153 0.63 -11.87 15.75
N ASP A 154 1.30 -12.95 16.15
CA ASP A 154 1.29 -13.52 17.51
C ASP A 154 -0.11 -13.82 18.07
N ASP A 155 -1.10 -14.01 17.20
CA ASP A 155 -2.53 -14.15 17.57
C ASP A 155 -3.07 -12.96 18.39
N GLU A 156 -2.44 -11.79 18.31
CA GLU A 156 -2.81 -10.59 19.09
C GLU A 156 -2.97 -9.33 18.23
N ILE A 157 -2.34 -9.25 17.05
CA ILE A 157 -2.34 -8.03 16.23
C ILE A 157 -2.94 -8.33 14.87
N PHE A 158 -3.97 -7.57 14.49
CA PHE A 158 -4.60 -7.66 13.18
C PHE A 158 -3.94 -6.68 12.19
N CYS A 159 -3.53 -7.17 11.03
CA CYS A 159 -2.90 -6.37 9.98
C CYS A 159 -3.72 -6.40 8.70
N VAL A 160 -3.91 -5.22 8.11
CA VAL A 160 -4.72 -5.00 6.89
C VAL A 160 -4.20 -3.77 6.15
N HIS A 161 -4.37 -3.68 4.84
CA HIS A 161 -3.95 -2.48 4.10
C HIS A 161 -4.78 -1.24 4.46
N GLY A 162 -6.09 -1.34 4.18
CA GLY A 162 -7.12 -0.36 4.43
C GLY A 162 -7.50 -0.33 5.91
N GLY A 163 -8.66 -0.91 6.21
CA GLY A 163 -9.14 -0.94 7.58
C GLY A 163 -10.36 -1.83 7.74
N LEU A 164 -11.29 -1.39 8.59
CA LEU A 164 -12.46 -2.20 8.94
C LEU A 164 -13.59 -2.04 7.93
N SER A 165 -14.51 -3.00 7.94
CA SER A 165 -15.70 -3.03 7.08
C SER A 165 -16.97 -3.20 7.92
N PRO A 166 -18.08 -2.49 7.61
CA PRO A 166 -19.37 -2.77 8.24
C PRO A 166 -19.88 -4.18 7.92
N ASN A 167 -19.39 -4.79 6.84
CA ASN A 167 -19.74 -6.15 6.41
C ASN A 167 -18.89 -7.23 7.06
N VAL A 168 -17.85 -6.85 7.83
CA VAL A 168 -16.91 -7.77 8.49
C VAL A 168 -16.86 -7.44 9.98
N GLN A 169 -17.52 -8.26 10.79
CA GLN A 169 -17.50 -8.17 12.25
C GLN A 169 -16.46 -9.11 12.86
N THR A 170 -16.15 -10.21 12.16
CA THR A 170 -15.23 -11.24 12.64
C THR A 170 -14.17 -11.58 11.59
N ILE A 171 -12.98 -11.94 12.05
CA ILE A 171 -11.87 -12.37 11.19
C ILE A 171 -12.24 -13.61 10.37
N ASP A 172 -13.07 -14.51 10.89
CA ASP A 172 -13.52 -15.70 10.17
C ASP A 172 -14.35 -15.36 8.92
N GLN A 173 -15.06 -14.23 8.91
CA GLN A 173 -15.75 -13.75 7.70
C GLN A 173 -14.75 -13.36 6.60
N ILE A 174 -13.55 -12.90 6.96
CA ILE A 174 -12.50 -12.57 5.99
C ILE A 174 -11.98 -13.84 5.31
N LYS A 175 -11.85 -14.95 6.05
CA LYS A 175 -11.34 -16.23 5.53
C LYS A 175 -12.18 -16.81 4.38
N ILE A 176 -13.46 -16.46 4.31
CA ILE A 176 -14.40 -16.98 3.29
C ILE A 176 -14.64 -16.04 2.11
N ILE A 177 -14.01 -14.86 2.09
CA ILE A 177 -14.09 -13.93 0.95
C ILE A 177 -13.49 -14.60 -0.30
N ASP A 178 -14.20 -14.55 -1.43
CA ASP A 178 -13.61 -14.91 -2.71
C ASP A 178 -12.66 -13.78 -3.17
N ARG A 179 -11.37 -13.96 -2.91
CA ARG A 179 -10.34 -12.97 -3.22
C ARG A 179 -9.78 -13.08 -4.64
N PHE A 180 -9.98 -14.20 -5.33
CA PHE A 180 -9.37 -14.53 -6.62
C PHE A 180 -10.05 -13.83 -7.80
N ARG A 181 -10.17 -12.52 -7.67
CA ARG A 181 -10.86 -11.62 -8.59
C ARG A 181 -10.32 -10.20 -8.42
N GLU A 182 -10.69 -9.36 -9.36
CA GLU A 182 -10.53 -7.91 -9.25
C GLU A 182 -11.22 -7.40 -7.97
N ILE A 183 -10.61 -6.39 -7.33
CA ILE A 183 -11.22 -5.72 -6.17
C ILE A 183 -12.56 -5.12 -6.63
N PRO A 184 -13.69 -5.49 -6.00
CA PRO A 184 -15.00 -4.93 -6.36
C PRO A 184 -15.07 -3.44 -5.97
N HIS A 185 -16.04 -2.72 -6.53
CA HIS A 185 -16.28 -1.32 -6.16
C HIS A 185 -16.84 -1.16 -4.73
N ASP A 186 -17.47 -2.20 -4.18
CA ASP A 186 -18.07 -2.22 -2.85
C ASP A 186 -17.95 -3.59 -2.16
N GLY A 187 -18.30 -3.61 -0.87
CA GLY A 187 -18.34 -4.82 -0.05
C GLY A 187 -17.03 -5.12 0.68
N ALA A 188 -17.03 -6.20 1.47
CA ALA A 188 -15.98 -6.52 2.45
C ALA A 188 -14.55 -6.42 1.90
N MET A 189 -14.29 -6.94 0.70
CA MET A 189 -12.95 -6.90 0.10
C MET A 189 -12.51 -5.48 -0.26
N ALA A 190 -13.42 -4.67 -0.80
CA ALA A 190 -13.15 -3.27 -1.12
C ALA A 190 -12.88 -2.48 0.16
N ASP A 191 -13.74 -2.63 1.16
CA ASP A 191 -13.64 -1.95 2.45
C ASP A 191 -12.29 -2.27 3.16
N LEU A 192 -11.86 -3.53 3.15
CA LEU A 192 -10.59 -3.94 3.76
C LEU A 192 -9.37 -3.24 3.15
N VAL A 193 -9.41 -2.82 1.89
CA VAL A 193 -8.29 -2.13 1.23
C VAL A 193 -8.47 -0.63 1.10
N TRP A 194 -9.68 -0.09 1.28
CA TRP A 194 -9.99 1.34 1.07
C TRP A 194 -10.43 2.12 2.33
N SER A 195 -10.79 1.44 3.42
CA SER A 195 -11.30 2.10 4.63
C SER A 195 -10.19 2.81 5.42
N ASP A 196 -10.56 3.90 6.09
CA ASP A 196 -9.66 4.76 6.87
C ASP A 196 -10.16 5.00 8.30
N PRO A 197 -9.27 5.12 9.30
CA PRO A 197 -9.66 5.64 10.61
C PRO A 197 -10.13 7.11 10.52
N GLU A 198 -11.10 7.47 11.35
CA GLU A 198 -11.49 8.88 11.55
C GLU A 198 -10.31 9.68 12.13
N GLU A 199 -10.08 10.90 11.63
CA GLU A 199 -9.06 11.79 12.18
C GLU A 199 -9.41 12.21 13.62
N ASN A 200 -8.44 12.06 14.52
CA ASN A 200 -8.56 12.55 15.89
C ASN A 200 -8.54 14.10 15.90
N ASN A 201 -9.68 14.75 15.71
CA ASN A 201 -9.85 16.19 15.89
C ASN A 201 -9.84 16.57 17.39
N LEU A 202 -8.72 16.31 18.09
CA LEU A 202 -8.52 16.71 19.49
C LEU A 202 -8.60 18.23 19.68
N THR A 203 -8.35 19.02 18.62
CA THR A 203 -8.44 20.48 18.64
C THR A 203 -9.89 20.99 18.71
N GLN A 204 -10.87 20.31 18.11
CA GLN A 204 -12.28 20.72 18.21
C GLN A 204 -12.93 20.31 19.53
N ALA A 205 -12.47 19.22 20.15
CA ALA A 205 -12.99 18.74 21.43
C ALA A 205 -12.67 19.69 22.61
N LEU A 206 -11.66 20.55 22.50
CA LEU A 206 -11.28 21.50 23.55
C LEU A 206 -12.08 22.82 23.51
N GLU A 207 -12.64 23.19 22.36
CA GLU A 207 -13.40 24.45 22.22
C GLU A 207 -14.89 24.29 22.54
N ASN A 208 -15.46 23.09 22.41
CA ASN A 208 -16.87 22.84 22.64
C ASN A 208 -17.10 21.73 23.68
N ARG A 209 -17.03 22.07 24.96
CA ARG A 209 -17.29 21.13 26.09
C ARG A 209 -18.69 20.50 26.08
N ASP A 210 -19.63 21.05 25.32
CA ASP A 210 -20.99 20.50 25.13
C ASP A 210 -21.10 19.52 23.96
N THR A 211 -20.01 19.27 23.22
CA THR A 211 -19.98 18.34 22.05
C THR A 211 -19.20 17.05 22.31
N PHE A 212 -18.89 16.71 23.56
CA PHE A 212 -18.30 15.40 23.93
C PHE A 212 -19.16 14.19 23.51
N PHE A 213 -20.40 14.43 23.08
CA PHE A 213 -21.36 13.45 22.56
C PHE A 213 -21.77 13.72 21.09
N THR A 214 -20.91 14.27 20.24
CA THR A 214 -21.17 14.21 18.80
C THR A 214 -20.99 12.78 18.30
N ASP A 215 -22.09 12.22 17.81
CA ASP A 215 -22.34 10.86 17.29
C ASP A 215 -21.35 10.33 16.22
N SER A 216 -20.41 11.16 15.75
CA SER A 216 -19.50 10.82 14.64
C SER A 216 -18.50 9.71 14.98
N SER A 217 -18.02 9.66 16.23
CA SER A 217 -17.03 8.68 16.70
C SER A 217 -17.58 7.27 16.92
N GLN A 218 -18.89 7.07 16.74
CA GLN A 218 -19.57 5.84 17.13
C GLN A 218 -19.81 4.84 15.98
N HIS A 219 -19.61 5.22 14.72
CA HIS A 219 -20.09 4.43 13.58
C HIS A 219 -19.17 4.50 12.35
N PHE A 220 -19.43 3.62 11.39
CA PHE A 220 -18.88 3.74 10.04
C PHE A 220 -19.54 4.91 9.31
N GLN A 221 -18.76 5.67 8.55
CA GLN A 221 -19.23 6.73 7.66
C GLN A 221 -18.75 6.45 6.24
N VAL A 222 -19.50 6.89 5.23
CA VAL A 222 -19.08 6.71 3.83
C VAL A 222 -17.78 7.47 3.61
N SER A 223 -16.78 6.77 3.05
CA SER A 223 -15.47 7.37 2.82
C SER A 223 -15.55 8.49 1.77
N PRO A 224 -14.84 9.62 1.98
CA PRO A 224 -14.72 10.67 0.97
C PRO A 224 -13.94 10.22 -0.27
N ARG A 225 -13.24 9.07 -0.23
CA ARG A 225 -12.56 8.48 -1.39
C ARG A 225 -13.52 7.95 -2.46
N GLY A 226 -14.81 7.79 -2.13
CA GLY A 226 -15.79 7.15 -3.00
C GLY A 226 -15.74 5.62 -2.99
N ALA A 227 -14.88 5.01 -2.16
CA ALA A 227 -14.81 3.59 -1.87
C ALA A 227 -14.42 3.37 -0.39
N GLY A 228 -14.92 2.29 0.21
CA GLY A 228 -14.70 1.98 1.64
C GLY A 228 -15.43 2.93 2.60
N TYR A 229 -15.00 2.90 3.86
CA TYR A 229 -15.62 3.65 4.96
C TYR A 229 -14.58 4.35 5.83
N THR A 230 -14.97 5.46 6.44
CA THR A 230 -14.28 6.00 7.61
C THR A 230 -14.81 5.31 8.87
N PHE A 231 -13.94 4.90 9.80
CA PHE A 231 -14.33 4.21 11.04
C PHE A 231 -13.81 4.90 12.30
N GLY A 232 -14.70 5.13 13.26
CA GLY A 232 -14.38 5.73 14.55
C GLY A 232 -13.89 4.74 15.60
N ARG A 233 -13.52 5.25 16.78
CA ARG A 233 -12.96 4.47 17.90
C ARG A 233 -13.84 3.30 18.35
N SER A 234 -15.16 3.50 18.48
CA SER A 234 -16.06 2.46 18.98
C SER A 234 -16.10 1.22 18.09
N VAL A 235 -15.97 1.42 16.76
CA VAL A 235 -15.93 0.36 15.75
C VAL A 235 -14.67 -0.48 15.97
N VAL A 236 -13.54 0.18 16.20
CA VAL A 236 -12.25 -0.47 16.50
C VAL A 236 -12.34 -1.27 17.79
N GLU A 237 -12.78 -0.65 18.89
CA GLU A 237 -12.88 -1.31 20.20
C GLU A 237 -13.78 -2.54 20.15
N LYS A 238 -14.93 -2.43 19.46
CA LYS A 238 -15.85 -3.57 19.27
C LYS A 238 -15.20 -4.69 18.46
N PHE A 239 -14.52 -4.36 17.36
CA PHE A 239 -13.87 -5.35 16.51
C PHE A 239 -12.75 -6.07 17.26
N LEU A 240 -11.88 -5.32 17.94
CA LEU A 240 -10.79 -5.86 18.74
C LEU A 240 -11.31 -6.78 19.85
N TYR A 241 -12.30 -6.33 20.62
CA TYR A 241 -12.93 -7.13 21.67
C TYR A 241 -13.56 -8.42 21.13
N SER A 242 -14.30 -8.35 20.03
CA SER A 242 -15.04 -9.50 19.47
C SER A 242 -14.11 -10.55 18.85
N ASN A 243 -12.89 -10.17 18.48
CA ASN A 243 -11.92 -11.03 17.81
C ASN A 243 -10.72 -11.37 18.69
N ASP A 244 -10.72 -10.97 19.98
CA ASP A 244 -9.62 -11.16 20.93
C ASP A 244 -8.28 -10.57 20.43
N MET A 245 -8.35 -9.42 19.76
CA MET A 245 -7.18 -8.72 19.23
C MET A 245 -6.84 -7.51 20.10
N ALA A 246 -5.56 -7.18 20.19
CA ALA A 246 -5.05 -6.04 20.96
C ALA A 246 -4.97 -4.76 20.12
N ARG A 247 -4.53 -4.86 18.85
CA ARG A 247 -4.24 -3.69 18.00
C ARG A 247 -4.47 -3.98 16.52
N ILE A 248 -4.61 -2.91 15.73
CA ILE A 248 -4.67 -2.94 14.26
C ILE A 248 -3.45 -2.20 13.70
N TYR A 249 -2.70 -2.85 12.82
CA TYR A 249 -1.65 -2.21 12.01
C TYR A 249 -2.07 -2.14 10.55
N ARG A 250 -1.90 -0.97 9.94
CA ARG A 250 -2.40 -0.67 8.61
C ARG A 250 -1.51 0.30 7.83
N ALA A 251 -1.85 0.58 6.57
CA ALA A 251 -1.06 1.44 5.67
C ALA A 251 -1.93 2.50 4.94
N HIS A 252 -1.85 2.69 3.61
CA HIS A 252 -2.75 3.46 2.72
C HIS A 252 -2.84 4.99 2.90
N GLN A 253 -2.69 5.51 4.11
CA GLN A 253 -2.75 6.95 4.39
C GLN A 253 -1.35 7.52 4.54
N LEU A 254 -1.03 8.49 3.69
CA LEU A 254 0.21 9.25 3.77
C LEU A 254 0.40 9.83 5.18
N CYS A 255 1.52 9.48 5.81
CA CYS A 255 1.90 9.99 7.12
C CYS A 255 3.16 10.85 6.99
N ASN A 256 3.09 12.14 7.36
CA ASN A 256 4.22 13.07 7.20
C ASN A 256 5.48 12.64 7.97
N GLU A 257 5.32 12.00 9.13
CA GLU A 257 6.43 11.47 9.94
C GLU A 257 6.68 9.97 9.71
N GLY A 258 6.09 9.38 8.66
CA GLY A 258 6.24 7.96 8.31
C GLY A 258 5.34 7.00 9.08
N TYR A 259 4.62 7.45 10.10
CA TYR A 259 3.58 6.69 10.79
C TYR A 259 2.58 7.64 11.47
N GLN A 260 1.41 7.12 11.83
CA GLN A 260 0.40 7.82 12.61
C GLN A 260 -0.28 6.86 13.58
N ILE A 261 -0.50 7.32 14.82
CA ILE A 261 -1.16 6.54 15.86
C ILE A 261 -2.54 7.14 16.13
N TYR A 262 -3.58 6.29 16.08
CA TYR A 262 -4.97 6.65 16.34
C TYR A 262 -5.48 5.96 17.59
N PHE A 263 -6.53 6.53 18.18
CA PHE A 263 -7.31 5.95 19.27
C PHE A 263 -6.45 5.34 20.40
N ASP A 264 -5.50 6.12 20.94
CA ASP A 264 -4.57 5.70 22.00
C ASP A 264 -3.75 4.44 21.70
N GLY A 265 -3.40 4.20 20.43
CA GLY A 265 -2.56 3.06 20.03
C GLY A 265 -3.32 1.82 19.59
N LEU A 266 -4.66 1.87 19.53
CA LEU A 266 -5.47 0.77 19.02
C LEU A 266 -5.31 0.59 17.50
N VAL A 267 -5.06 1.67 16.75
CA VAL A 267 -4.77 1.63 15.32
C VAL A 267 -3.49 2.39 15.03
N THR A 268 -2.62 1.81 14.22
CA THR A 268 -1.39 2.46 13.74
C THR A 268 -1.33 2.35 12.22
N THR A 269 -1.12 3.48 11.57
CA THR A 269 -0.75 3.55 10.15
C THR A 269 0.77 3.61 10.02
N VAL A 270 1.33 2.74 9.17
CA VAL A 270 2.74 2.73 8.78
C VAL A 270 2.84 3.17 7.33
N TRP A 271 3.74 4.11 7.03
CA TRP A 271 3.97 4.62 5.69
C TRP A 271 5.45 4.49 5.33
N SER A 272 5.78 3.78 4.24
CA SER A 272 7.16 3.38 3.95
C SER A 272 7.76 4.02 2.68
N ALA A 273 7.05 4.97 2.04
CA ALA A 273 7.51 5.71 0.86
C ALA A 273 7.93 7.16 1.21
N PRO A 274 9.21 7.44 1.49
CA PRO A 274 9.66 8.78 1.86
C PRO A 274 9.63 9.74 0.66
N ASN A 275 9.44 11.03 0.91
CA ASN A 275 9.28 12.06 -0.11
C ASN A 275 8.36 11.57 -1.25
N TYR A 276 7.17 11.11 -0.88
CA TYR A 276 6.23 10.42 -1.76
C TYR A 276 6.00 11.17 -3.08
N CYS A 277 5.87 10.41 -4.18
CA CYS A 277 5.83 10.93 -5.55
C CYS A 277 7.03 11.83 -5.88
N TYR A 278 8.16 11.66 -5.18
CA TYR A 278 9.39 12.44 -5.27
C TYR A 278 9.23 13.93 -4.89
N ARG A 279 8.12 14.35 -4.27
CA ARG A 279 7.82 15.77 -4.02
C ARG A 279 7.08 16.10 -2.72
N CYS A 280 6.45 15.13 -2.05
CA CYS A 280 5.63 15.39 -0.88
C CYS A 280 6.43 15.84 0.36
N GLY A 281 7.74 15.54 0.42
CA GLY A 281 8.61 15.95 1.52
C GLY A 281 8.38 15.23 2.86
N ASN A 282 7.50 14.22 2.90
CA ASN A 282 7.27 13.39 4.07
C ASN A 282 8.47 12.47 4.37
N LYS A 283 8.56 12.01 5.61
CA LYS A 283 9.42 10.88 6.00
C LYS A 283 8.69 9.55 5.77
N ALA A 284 9.42 8.46 5.93
CA ALA A 284 8.88 7.11 5.97
C ALA A 284 9.30 6.40 7.25
N SER A 285 8.62 5.31 7.58
CA SER A 285 9.05 4.40 8.63
C SER A 285 8.80 2.95 8.27
N ILE A 286 9.52 2.06 8.95
CA ILE A 286 9.15 0.66 9.13
C ILE A 286 8.91 0.40 10.61
N LEU A 287 8.02 -0.53 10.92
CA LEU A 287 7.70 -0.92 12.28
C LEU A 287 8.39 -2.24 12.62
N GLU A 288 9.40 -2.19 13.48
CA GLU A 288 10.10 -3.38 13.97
C GLU A 288 9.39 -3.89 15.23
N LEU A 289 8.77 -5.06 15.13
CA LEU A 289 7.90 -5.64 16.15
C LEU A 289 8.54 -6.89 16.75
N TYR A 290 8.75 -6.89 18.07
CA TYR A 290 9.30 -8.02 18.83
C TYR A 290 8.26 -8.66 19.75
N SER A 291 7.19 -7.93 20.09
CA SER A 291 5.95 -8.39 20.73
C SER A 291 4.94 -7.23 20.71
N LYS A 292 3.68 -7.44 21.09
CA LYS A 292 2.67 -6.37 21.13
C LYS A 292 3.05 -5.09 21.89
N ASP A 293 3.91 -5.20 22.89
CA ASP A 293 4.31 -4.08 23.76
C ASP A 293 5.78 -3.69 23.56
N ASN A 294 6.53 -4.41 22.72
CA ASN A 294 7.92 -4.12 22.39
C ASN A 294 8.06 -3.95 20.88
N PHE A 295 8.00 -2.70 20.45
CA PHE A 295 8.18 -2.29 19.07
C PHE A 295 8.76 -0.88 18.99
N TYR A 296 9.32 -0.54 17.85
CA TYR A 296 9.71 0.84 17.53
C TYR A 296 9.57 1.12 16.04
N PHE A 297 9.39 2.41 15.73
CA PHE A 297 9.39 2.89 14.36
C PHE A 297 10.81 3.31 13.99
N ASN A 298 11.34 2.73 12.92
CA ASN A 298 12.60 3.14 12.34
C ASN A 298 12.27 4.16 11.23
N VAL A 299 12.42 5.46 11.54
CA VAL A 299 12.03 6.57 10.67
C VAL A 299 13.22 6.99 9.80
N PHE A 300 12.99 7.12 8.50
CA PHE A 300 14.01 7.44 7.51
C PHE A 300 13.51 8.43 6.44
N THR A 301 14.46 8.93 5.64
CA THR A 301 14.23 9.86 4.52
C THR A 301 14.60 9.18 3.21
N GLU A 302 14.32 9.84 2.09
CA GLU A 302 14.52 9.26 0.76
C GLU A 302 15.98 8.87 0.48
N ALA A 303 16.13 7.76 -0.26
CA ALA A 303 17.38 7.18 -0.66
C ALA A 303 18.24 8.19 -1.46
N PRO A 304 19.57 8.12 -1.39
CA PRO A 304 20.46 9.01 -2.12
C PRO A 304 20.14 9.07 -3.64
N GLU A 305 19.82 7.94 -4.25
CA GLU A 305 19.46 7.84 -5.67
C GLU A 305 18.22 8.67 -6.01
N ASN A 306 17.22 8.68 -5.13
CA ASN A 306 16.01 9.49 -5.30
C ASN A 306 16.29 10.99 -5.10
N LYS A 307 17.25 11.35 -4.22
CA LYS A 307 17.72 12.74 -4.09
C LYS A 307 18.43 13.23 -5.35
N GLU A 308 19.25 12.36 -5.96
CA GLU A 308 19.93 12.67 -7.22
C GLU A 308 18.96 12.83 -8.39
N LEU A 309 17.92 11.99 -8.47
CA LEU A 309 16.84 12.16 -9.44
C LEU A 309 16.24 13.57 -9.34
N ASN A 310 15.88 14.02 -8.13
CA ASN A 310 15.34 15.36 -7.93
C ASN A 310 16.32 16.48 -8.29
N ASN A 311 17.61 16.35 -7.94
CA ASN A 311 18.62 17.35 -8.30
C ASN A 311 18.88 17.44 -9.81
N ASN A 312 18.84 16.30 -10.50
CA ASN A 312 19.00 16.24 -11.95
C ASN A 312 17.76 16.78 -12.68
N VAL A 313 16.58 16.63 -12.09
CA VAL A 313 15.33 17.23 -12.59
C VAL A 313 15.40 18.76 -12.53
N THR A 314 15.95 19.36 -11.48
CA THR A 314 16.20 20.82 -11.43
C THR A 314 17.21 21.30 -12.47
N SER A 315 18.00 20.40 -13.06
CA SER A 315 19.14 20.70 -13.92
C SER A 315 18.95 20.33 -15.40
N ASN A 316 18.07 19.37 -15.73
CA ASN A 316 17.88 18.83 -17.08
C ASN A 316 16.43 18.95 -17.59
N SER A 317 16.26 19.59 -18.75
CA SER A 317 14.93 19.82 -19.36
C SER A 317 14.23 18.54 -19.85
N VAL A 318 14.99 17.48 -20.14
CA VAL A 318 14.43 16.20 -20.64
C VAL A 318 13.85 15.36 -19.50
N THR A 319 14.51 15.32 -18.34
CA THR A 319 14.00 14.63 -17.15
C THR A 319 12.79 15.37 -16.56
N ASN A 320 12.81 16.71 -16.60
CA ASN A 320 11.62 17.52 -16.32
C ASN A 320 10.45 17.13 -17.21
N LYS A 321 10.68 16.93 -18.53
CA LYS A 321 9.62 16.57 -19.45
C LYS A 321 9.05 15.17 -19.20
N VAL A 322 9.87 14.18 -18.83
CA VAL A 322 9.38 12.82 -18.54
C VAL A 322 8.60 12.80 -17.22
N ILE A 323 9.10 13.47 -16.19
CA ILE A 323 8.39 13.59 -14.90
C ILE A 323 7.14 14.45 -15.06
N SER A 324 7.22 15.58 -15.78
CA SER A 324 6.06 16.42 -16.06
C SER A 324 5.04 15.64 -16.88
N GLU A 325 5.38 15.00 -18.00
CA GLU A 325 4.44 14.17 -18.77
C GLU A 325 3.86 13.00 -17.94
N TYR A 326 4.59 12.46 -16.96
CA TYR A 326 4.11 11.40 -16.05
C TYR A 326 3.18 11.94 -14.95
N PHE A 327 3.27 13.22 -14.58
CA PHE A 327 2.48 13.85 -13.51
C PHE A 327 1.56 15.02 -13.98
N GLU A 328 1.55 15.39 -15.26
CA GLU A 328 0.83 16.56 -15.84
C GLU A 328 -0.60 16.24 -16.28
N ASP A 329 -1.01 14.97 -16.38
CA ASP A 329 -2.41 14.60 -16.70
C ASP A 329 -3.42 15.01 -15.60
N GLU A 330 -2.97 15.65 -14.51
CA GLU A 330 -3.77 16.05 -13.35
C GLU A 330 -3.77 17.56 -13.04
N GLN A 331 -3.09 18.43 -13.81
CA GLN A 331 -3.18 19.88 -13.62
C GLN A 331 -4.16 20.54 -14.61
N VAL A 332 -5.39 20.81 -14.17
CA VAL A 332 -6.26 21.81 -14.82
C VAL A 332 -6.17 23.12 -14.06
N GLU A 333 -5.92 24.20 -14.80
CA GLU A 333 -5.76 25.57 -14.32
C GLU A 333 -6.89 26.04 -13.38
N GLY A 334 -6.48 26.58 -12.23
CA GLY A 334 -7.25 27.59 -11.50
C GLY A 334 -8.14 27.09 -10.36
N SER A 335 -7.55 26.78 -9.20
CA SER A 335 -8.13 27.19 -7.91
C SER A 335 -7.07 27.27 -6.82
N SER A 336 -6.91 28.45 -6.24
CA SER A 336 -6.04 28.72 -5.09
C SER A 336 -6.75 28.33 -3.80
N ILE A 337 -6.78 27.03 -3.49
CA ILE A 337 -7.04 26.47 -2.15
C ILE A 337 -6.17 25.22 -2.02
N GLU A 338 -5.34 25.16 -0.97
CA GLU A 338 -4.54 24.00 -0.56
C GLU A 338 -5.43 22.76 -0.39
N SER A 339 -5.65 22.04 -1.48
CA SER A 339 -6.30 20.74 -1.48
C SER A 339 -5.24 19.74 -1.92
N ASP A 340 -5.08 18.66 -1.15
CA ASP A 340 -4.13 17.60 -1.44
C ASP A 340 -4.55 16.91 -2.74
N VAL A 341 -3.97 17.37 -3.85
CA VAL A 341 -4.21 16.93 -5.22
C VAL A 341 -3.96 15.42 -5.37
N PHE A 342 -3.20 14.81 -4.46
CA PHE A 342 -2.84 13.39 -4.51
C PHE A 342 -3.64 12.52 -3.55
N SER A 343 -4.56 13.12 -2.79
CA SER A 343 -5.55 12.36 -2.05
C SER A 343 -6.49 11.65 -3.02
N ASP A 344 -6.82 10.39 -2.74
CA ASP A 344 -7.84 9.66 -3.51
C ASP A 344 -9.18 10.40 -3.52
N ALA A 345 -9.47 11.21 -2.50
CA ALA A 345 -10.65 12.07 -2.43
C ALA A 345 -10.63 13.21 -3.48
N TYR A 346 -9.48 13.85 -3.71
CA TYR A 346 -9.32 14.85 -4.77
C TYR A 346 -9.45 14.21 -6.16
N GLN A 347 -8.81 13.06 -6.36
CA GLN A 347 -8.83 12.34 -7.64
C GLN A 347 -10.20 11.72 -7.96
N ALA A 348 -10.91 11.17 -6.97
CA ALA A 348 -12.28 10.65 -7.13
C ALA A 348 -13.28 11.77 -7.50
N LYS A 349 -13.12 12.96 -6.93
CA LYS A 349 -13.93 14.14 -7.27
C LYS A 349 -13.75 14.56 -8.74
N TYR A 350 -12.53 14.45 -9.29
CA TYR A 350 -12.24 14.71 -10.70
C TYR A 350 -12.65 13.56 -11.64
N ALA A 351 -12.60 12.31 -11.19
CA ALA A 351 -13.10 11.17 -11.98
C ALA A 351 -14.60 11.28 -12.28
N SER A 352 -15.40 11.83 -11.36
CA SER A 352 -16.84 12.04 -11.55
C SER A 352 -17.21 13.06 -12.64
N THR A 353 -16.28 13.90 -13.08
CA THR A 353 -16.51 14.95 -14.09
C THR A 353 -16.00 14.58 -15.49
N ARG A 354 -15.28 13.47 -15.65
CA ARG A 354 -14.83 12.98 -16.98
C ARG A 354 -16.01 12.37 -17.74
N LYS A 355 -16.54 13.09 -18.74
CA LYS A 355 -17.44 12.49 -19.75
C LYS A 355 -16.65 11.52 -20.61
N VAL A 356 -16.98 10.24 -20.52
CA VAL A 356 -16.48 9.21 -21.43
C VAL A 356 -17.26 9.33 -22.75
N GLU A 357 -16.63 9.86 -23.79
CA GLU A 357 -17.12 9.69 -25.17
C GLU A 357 -16.70 8.31 -25.67
N TYR A 358 -17.69 7.42 -25.84
CA TYR A 358 -17.50 6.15 -26.52
C TYR A 358 -17.35 6.42 -28.02
N PHE A 359 -16.18 6.15 -28.59
CA PHE A 359 -16.07 5.96 -30.03
C PHE A 359 -16.49 4.53 -30.36
N LEU A 360 -17.63 4.42 -31.05
CA LEU A 360 -18.16 3.20 -31.67
C LEU A 360 -17.24 2.68 -32.78
#